data_AF-A0A918TR74-F1
#
_entry.id   AF-A0A918TR74-F1
#
_cell.length_a   1.000
_cell.length_b   1.000
_cell.length_c   1.000
_cell.angle_alpha   90.00
_cell.angle_beta   90.00
_cell.angle_gamma   90.00
#
_symmetry.space_group_name_H-M   'P 1'
#
loop_
_entity.id
_entity.type
_entity.pdbx_description
1 polymer ?
#
loop_
_entity_poly.entity_id
_entity_poly.type
_entity_poly.pdbx_seq_one_letter_code
_entity_poly.pdbx_strand_id
1 'polypeptide(L)'
;MSERDTAFDQANTHLAVGELEQAEACYREAVAADPEFFDGWHALGMTLMKQGKIKEAIGCGLQATTLEPNDLLAWTALSQMYVQDQQIAEAEFAKGNARILSLGGKVKK
;
A
#
# COMPACT_ATOMS: atom_id res chain seq x y z
N MET A 1 5.36 16.27 -16.49
CA MET A 1 4.71 15.37 -15.51
C MET A 1 4.56 14.03 -16.20
N SER A 2 4.95 12.93 -15.55
CA SER A 2 4.71 11.61 -16.12
C SER A 2 3.23 11.25 -15.98
N GLU A 3 2.76 10.26 -16.76
CA GLU A 3 1.36 9.81 -16.70
C GLU A 3 0.99 9.30 -15.30
N ARG A 4 1.91 8.57 -14.63
CA ARG A 4 1.71 8.13 -13.24
C ARG A 4 1.55 9.29 -12.27
N ASP A 5 2.35 10.35 -12.39
CA ASP A 5 2.35 11.45 -11.42
C ASP A 5 1.05 12.24 -11.54
N THR A 6 0.59 12.45 -12.78
CA THR A 6 -0.69 13.11 -13.05
C THR A 6 -1.86 12.33 -12.44
N ALA A 7 -1.90 11.02 -12.66
CA ALA A 7 -2.93 10.15 -12.09
C ALA A 7 -2.87 10.13 -10.56
N PHE A 8 -1.67 10.10 -9.98
CA PHE A 8 -1.47 10.12 -8.53
C PHE A 8 -1.92 11.44 -7.88
N ASP A 9 -1.61 12.57 -8.50
CA ASP A 9 -2.05 13.90 -8.02
C ASP A 9 -3.57 14.06 -8.09
N GLN A 10 -4.20 13.56 -9.17
CA GLN A 10 -5.66 13.51 -9.28
C GLN A 10 -6.28 12.61 -8.22
N ALA A 11 -5.70 11.43 -7.98
CA ALA A 11 -6.15 10.53 -6.93
C ALA A 11 -6.10 11.18 -5.54
N ASN A 12 -5.01 11.89 -5.23
CA ASN A 12 -4.87 12.64 -3.98
C ASN A 12 -5.93 13.74 -3.84
N THR A 13 -6.29 14.40 -4.94
CA THR A 13 -7.35 15.41 -4.97
C THR A 13 -8.71 14.80 -4.66
N HIS A 14 -9.07 13.68 -5.32
CA HIS A 14 -10.29 12.94 -5.05
C HIS A 14 -10.33 12.40 -3.61
N LEU A 15 -9.20 11.88 -3.11
CA LEU A 15 -9.08 11.40 -1.74
C LEU A 15 -9.33 12.52 -0.71
N ALA A 16 -8.83 13.73 -0.98
CA ALA A 16 -9.00 14.89 -0.11
C ALA A 16 -10.46 15.36 -0.01
N VAL A 17 -11.25 15.19 -1.08
CA VAL A 17 -12.70 15.50 -1.07
C VAL A 17 -13.57 14.32 -0.62
N GLY A 18 -12.97 13.17 -0.33
CA GLY A 18 -13.66 11.96 0.15
C GLY A 18 -14.24 11.07 -0.94
N GLU A 19 -13.91 11.34 -2.20
CA GLU A 19 -14.35 10.57 -3.38
C GLU A 19 -13.48 9.31 -3.53
N LEU A 20 -13.70 8.34 -2.66
CA LEU A 20 -12.83 7.16 -2.54
C LEU A 20 -12.80 6.30 -3.81
N GLU A 21 -13.92 6.17 -4.54
CA GLU A 21 -14.00 5.36 -5.76
C GLU A 21 -13.19 5.99 -6.90
N GLN A 22 -13.28 7.31 -7.06
CA GLN A 22 -12.52 8.07 -8.04
C GLN A 22 -11.04 8.06 -7.70
N ALA A 23 -10.69 8.23 -6.41
CA ALA A 23 -9.32 8.13 -5.95
C ALA A 23 -8.72 6.74 -6.25
N GLU A 24 -9.48 5.66 -6.01
CA GLU A 24 -9.04 4.31 -6.36
C GLU A 24 -8.80 4.16 -7.86
N ALA A 25 -9.71 4.64 -8.72
CA ALA A 25 -9.54 4.56 -10.17
C ALA A 25 -8.25 5.25 -10.62
N CYS A 26 -8.00 6.48 -10.16
CA CYS A 26 -6.79 7.23 -10.47
C CYS A 26 -5.52 6.57 -9.89
N TYR A 27 -5.57 6.02 -8.68
CA TYR A 27 -4.42 5.28 -8.13
C TYR A 27 -4.13 4.00 -8.93
N ARG A 28 -5.16 3.28 -9.39
CA ARG A 28 -4.99 2.11 -10.27
C ARG A 28 -4.34 2.49 -11.60
N GLU A 29 -4.72 3.63 -12.17
CA GLU A 29 -4.07 4.17 -13.36
C GLU A 29 -2.59 4.50 -13.10
N ALA A 30 -2.29 5.12 -11.95
CA ALA A 30 -0.92 5.46 -11.57
C ALA A 30 -0.02 4.21 -11.47
N VAL A 31 -0.48 3.15 -10.81
CA VAL A 31 0.29 1.88 -10.69
C VAL A 31 0.28 1.05 -11.97
N ALA A 32 -0.70 1.24 -12.86
CA ALA A 32 -0.69 0.61 -14.18
C ALA A 32 0.30 1.29 -15.13
N ALA A 33 0.41 2.62 -15.04
CA ALA A 33 1.41 3.39 -15.77
C ALA A 33 2.83 3.12 -15.26
N ASP A 34 2.98 2.88 -13.95
CA ASP A 34 4.24 2.44 -13.36
C ASP A 34 4.03 1.40 -12.23
N PRO A 35 4.21 0.10 -12.56
CA PRO A 35 4.11 -0.98 -11.59
C PRO A 35 5.17 -0.94 -10.49
N GLU A 36 6.26 -0.19 -10.64
CA GLU A 36 7.31 -0.02 -9.64
C GLU A 36 7.08 1.19 -8.73
N PHE A 37 5.94 1.86 -8.86
CA PHE A 37 5.62 3.06 -8.10
C PHE A 37 5.11 2.75 -6.68
N PHE A 38 6.04 2.72 -5.73
CA PHE A 38 5.75 2.41 -4.32
C PHE A 38 4.63 3.26 -3.71
N ASP A 39 4.70 4.59 -3.83
CA ASP A 39 3.71 5.50 -3.25
C ASP A 39 2.31 5.26 -3.81
N GLY A 40 2.21 4.92 -5.09
CA GLY A 40 0.96 4.54 -5.75
C GLY A 40 0.34 3.28 -5.14
N TRP A 41 1.13 2.21 -4.97
CA TRP A 41 0.65 0.97 -4.35
C TRP A 41 0.25 1.17 -2.89
N HIS A 42 1.05 1.93 -2.13
CA HIS A 42 0.74 2.23 -0.74
C HIS A 42 -0.56 3.03 -0.60
N ALA A 43 -0.73 4.11 -1.39
CA ALA A 43 -1.92 4.94 -1.37
C ALA A 43 -3.18 4.21 -1.86
N LEU A 44 -3.05 3.37 -2.90
CA LEU A 44 -4.12 2.49 -3.37
C LEU A 44 -4.57 1.54 -2.26
N GLY A 45 -3.62 0.87 -1.60
CA GLY A 45 -3.89 -0.04 -0.50
C GLY A 45 -4.63 0.64 0.66
N MET A 46 -4.19 1.83 1.08
CA MET A 46 -4.87 2.61 2.11
C MET A 46 -6.28 3.03 1.70
N THR A 47 -6.48 3.41 0.44
CA THR A 47 -7.79 3.79 -0.10
C THR A 47 -8.75 2.60 -0.11
N LEU A 48 -8.28 1.42 -0.53
CA LEU A 48 -9.04 0.18 -0.50
C LEU A 48 -9.41 -0.26 0.92
N MET A 49 -8.50 -0.07 1.90
CA MET A 49 -8.82 -0.32 3.31
C MET A 49 -9.98 0.57 3.80
N LYS A 50 -9.97 1.87 3.44
CA LYS A 50 -11.04 2.80 3.81
C LYS A 50 -12.39 2.42 3.19
N GLN A 51 -12.37 1.84 1.99
CA GLN A 51 -13.58 1.33 1.33
C GLN A 51 -14.03 -0.05 1.84
N GLY A 52 -13.25 -0.73 2.69
CA GLY A 52 -13.55 -2.09 3.14
C GLY A 52 -13.15 -3.20 2.16
N LYS A 53 -12.46 -2.88 1.06
CA LYS A 53 -11.94 -3.84 0.06
C LYS A 53 -10.62 -4.46 0.53
N ILE A 54 -10.66 -5.14 1.68
CA ILE A 54 -9.44 -5.50 2.43
C ILE A 54 -8.57 -6.50 1.68
N LYS A 55 -9.15 -7.48 0.99
CA LYS A 55 -8.40 -8.47 0.21
C LYS A 55 -7.57 -7.83 -0.91
N GLU A 56 -8.12 -6.83 -1.60
CA GLU A 56 -7.40 -6.09 -2.63
C GLU A 56 -6.33 -5.18 -2.04
N ALA A 57 -6.62 -4.56 -0.87
CA ALA A 57 -5.64 -3.78 -0.13
C ALA A 57 -4.41 -4.61 0.25
N ILE A 58 -4.59 -5.85 0.73
CA ILE A 58 -3.50 -6.79 1.03
C ILE A 58 -2.65 -7.03 -0.22
N GLY A 59 -3.28 -7.22 -1.39
CA GLY A 59 -2.56 -7.35 -2.66
C GLY A 59 -1.64 -6.16 -2.94
N CYS A 60 -2.11 -4.94 -2.68
CA CYS A 60 -1.31 -3.72 -2.83
C CYS A 60 -0.16 -3.65 -1.82
N GLY A 61 -0.41 -4.01 -0.55
CA GLY A 61 0.63 -4.08 0.48
C GLY A 61 1.72 -5.12 0.17
N LEU A 62 1.35 -6.26 -0.42
CA LEU A 62 2.29 -7.27 -0.89
C LEU A 62 3.16 -6.75 -2.06
N GLN A 63 2.58 -5.98 -2.99
CA GLN A 63 3.37 -5.32 -4.03
C GLN A 63 4.34 -4.29 -3.43
N ALA A 64 3.86 -3.43 -2.52
CA ALA A 64 4.68 -2.44 -1.84
C ALA A 64 5.89 -3.07 -1.12
N THR A 65 5.69 -4.17 -0.38
CA THR A 65 6.77 -4.91 0.29
C THR A 65 7.69 -5.65 -0.69
N THR A 66 7.23 -5.96 -1.90
CA THR A 66 8.07 -6.56 -2.95
C THR A 66 8.99 -5.52 -3.60
N LEU A 67 8.50 -4.31 -3.81
CA LEU A 67 9.24 -3.17 -4.35
C LEU A 67 10.27 -2.66 -3.35
N GLU A 68 9.82 -2.37 -2.14
CA GLU A 68 10.63 -1.79 -1.06
C GLU A 68 10.64 -2.73 0.15
N PRO A 69 11.35 -3.87 0.10
CA PRO A 69 11.35 -4.87 1.18
C PRO A 69 12.02 -4.38 2.46
N ASN A 70 12.81 -3.31 2.40
CA ASN A 70 13.46 -2.72 3.57
C ASN A 70 12.78 -1.41 4.02
N ASP A 71 11.60 -1.10 3.50
CA ASP A 71 10.81 0.01 3.97
C ASP A 71 9.91 -0.38 5.15
N LEU A 72 10.02 0.38 6.24
CA LEU A 72 9.29 0.11 7.48
C LEU A 72 7.78 0.34 7.31
N LEU A 73 7.41 1.34 6.50
CA LEU A 73 6.02 1.75 6.28
C LEU A 73 5.26 0.65 5.53
N ALA A 74 5.88 0.03 4.53
CA ALA A 74 5.32 -1.06 3.73
C ALA A 74 4.87 -2.24 4.60
N TRP A 75 5.75 -2.74 5.46
CA TRP A 75 5.44 -3.86 6.36
C TRP A 75 4.43 -3.48 7.43
N THR A 76 4.47 -2.24 7.91
CA THR A 76 3.50 -1.73 8.88
C THR A 76 2.10 -1.62 8.27
N ALA A 77 1.99 -1.13 7.03
CA ALA A 77 0.74 -1.06 6.30
C ALA A 77 0.18 -2.45 6.01
N LEU A 78 1.00 -3.37 5.50
CA LEU A 78 0.60 -4.76 5.25
C LEU A 78 0.12 -5.47 6.53
N SER A 79 0.80 -5.27 7.66
CA SER A 79 0.37 -5.81 8.95
C SER A 79 -1.02 -5.30 9.34
N GLN A 80 -1.29 -4.00 9.19
CA GLN A 80 -2.61 -3.41 9.48
C GLN A 80 -3.70 -3.98 8.57
N MET A 81 -3.39 -4.18 7.28
CA MET A 81 -4.31 -4.80 6.31
C MET A 81 -4.70 -6.22 6.76
N TYR A 82 -3.72 -7.04 7.17
CA TYR A 82 -3.99 -8.38 7.69
C TYR A 82 -4.76 -8.40 9.01
N VAL A 83 -4.49 -7.45 9.92
CA VAL A 83 -5.27 -7.31 11.16
C VAL A 83 -6.74 -7.05 10.84
N GLN A 84 -7.02 -6.15 9.89
CA GLN A 84 -8.38 -5.81 9.51
C GLN A 84 -9.10 -6.99 8.82
N ASP A 85 -8.36 -7.86 8.14
CA ASP A 85 -8.85 -9.10 7.53
C ASP A 85 -8.91 -10.30 8.49
N GLN A 86 -8.55 -10.10 9.77
CA GLN A 86 -8.43 -11.14 10.81
C GLN A 86 -7.40 -12.25 10.53
N GLN A 87 -6.45 -11.99 9.64
CA GLN A 87 -5.32 -12.89 9.34
C GLN A 87 -4.18 -12.63 10.33
N ILE A 88 -4.36 -13.12 11.57
CA ILE A 88 -3.49 -12.77 12.69
C ILE A 88 -2.06 -13.32 12.52
N ALA A 89 -1.89 -14.50 11.92
CA ALA A 89 -0.56 -15.08 11.71
C ALA A 89 0.27 -14.25 10.72
N GLU A 90 -0.34 -13.87 9.60
CA GLU A 90 0.26 -13.04 8.56
C GLU A 90 0.52 -11.62 9.06
N ALA A 91 -0.39 -11.06 9.86
CA ALA A 91 -0.20 -9.77 10.53
C ALA A 91 1.03 -9.75 11.44
N GLU A 92 1.22 -10.78 12.27
CA GLU A 92 2.37 -10.90 13.16
C GLU A 92 3.67 -11.15 12.39
N PHE A 93 3.62 -11.89 11.28
CA PHE A 93 4.77 -12.03 10.38
C PHE A 93 5.19 -10.67 9.81
N ALA A 94 4.26 -9.92 9.23
CA ALA A 94 4.53 -8.60 8.67
C ALA A 94 5.05 -7.62 9.73
N LYS A 95 4.48 -7.64 10.93
CA LYS A 95 4.93 -6.86 12.10
C LYS A 95 6.33 -7.26 12.56
N GLY A 96 6.68 -8.55 12.47
CA GLY A 96 8.03 -9.06 12.73
C GLY A 96 9.06 -8.43 11.79
N ASN A 97 8.76 -8.38 10.48
CA ASN A 97 9.60 -7.71 9.50
C ASN A 97 9.73 -6.20 9.78
N ALA A 98 8.62 -5.51 10.07
CA ALA A 98 8.66 -4.12 10.49
C ALA A 98 9.56 -3.92 11.72
N ARG A 99 9.48 -4.82 12.72
CA ARG A 99 10.33 -4.73 13.91
C ARG A 99 11.81 -4.95 13.62
N ILE A 100 12.17 -5.86 12.71
CA ILE A 100 13.55 -6.04 12.26
C ILE A 100 14.09 -4.72 11.68
N LEU A 101 13.32 -4.06 10.81
CA LEU A 101 13.70 -2.80 10.19
C LEU A 101 13.80 -1.66 11.20
N SER A 102 12.87 -1.58 12.16
CA SER A 102 12.90 -0.60 13.24
C SER A 102 14.16 -0.71 14.12
N LEU A 103 14.78 -1.88 14.19
CA LEU A 103 16.03 -2.13 14.91
C LEU A 103 17.28 -1.96 14.02
N GLY A 104 17.13 -1.44 12.80
CA GLY A 104 18.23 -1.25 11.84
C GLY A 104 18.64 -2.53 11.11
N GLY A 105 17.85 -3.61 11.22
CA GLY A 105 18.03 -4.83 10.46
C GLY A 105 17.60 -4.67 8.98
N LYS A 106 17.73 -5.76 8.22
CA LYS A 106 17.28 -5.84 6.82
C LYS A 106 16.45 -7.10 6.62
N VAL A 107 15.36 -6.97 5.89
CA VAL A 107 14.53 -8.10 5.49
C VAL A 107 15.13 -8.66 4.20
N LYS A 108 15.43 -9.97 4.21
CA LYS A 108 15.90 -10.67 3.01
C LYS A 108 14.68 -11.21 2.26
N LYS A 109 14.68 -11.03 0.94
CA LYS A 109 13.76 -11.72 0.02
C LYS A 109 13.99 -13.23 0.08
#